data_AF-A0A1G9EWG1-F1
#
_entry.id   AF-A0A1G9EWG1-F1
#
_cell.length_a   1.000
_cell.length_b   1.000
_cell.length_c   1.000
_cell.angle_alpha   90.00
_cell.angle_beta   90.00
_cell.angle_gamma   90.00
#
_symmetry.space_group_name_H-M   'P 1'
#
loop_
_entity.id
_entity.type
_entity.pdbx_description
1 polymer ?
#
loop_
_entity_poly.entity_id
_entity_poly.type
_entity_poly.pdbx_seq_one_letter_code
_entity_poly.pdbx_strand_id
1 'polypeptide(L)'
;MRIIFKKYISILVLLALVTSGFAISFPETTEAGFSPATRQIPRQGPLTPQEQKWAETAWDYFKNNVNQQTGLAGAQPNYSPFTMWDLSAHIAAVVAAKELGIIDSKEFDSRIRKIVAWLNIMELFRGDLPNQFYSADNGAMVDWSNQPGALGWSALDLGRLLTWLKILKERYPEYAEQIDKSVMRWNWSKLMDRQGIMFGASYYQRDENNLIHYAEGRLGYEEYAARGFGLWGADTTTASKIDPYSTITIFGVAVPFDARDPENEHAPNFVVTENYVLDGIEHNWDLPGDHNDNVNRHSDPMQAKFAWDVYKAQESRFLNTGILTAKTEDAVDQAPYFIYDTILGHGIPWATLSHEGTAMPELSSLNTKAALGLWVLFKSDYTDLLAEVASTMYEPGKGFYVGRYEKTGKLNQAITLNGNGVILEILLYKTQGKLLKYSDSKSYWDKFFESNSLPSKALPPWKYQPYITIHKYDP
;
A
#
# COMPACT_ATOMS: atom_id res chain seq x y z
N MET A 1 -9.57 29.05 76.20
CA MET A 1 -9.41 27.67 76.73
C MET A 1 -7.97 27.52 77.25
N ARG A 2 -7.67 26.89 78.39
CA ARG A 2 -7.63 25.41 78.67
C ARG A 2 -6.82 24.65 77.60
N ILE A 3 -5.83 23.78 77.84
CA ILE A 3 -5.13 23.24 79.05
C ILE A 3 -3.90 22.40 78.51
N ILE A 4 -2.73 22.13 79.13
CA ILE A 4 -2.06 22.49 80.41
C ILE A 4 -0.50 22.38 80.26
N PHE A 5 0.28 22.46 81.35
CA PHE A 5 1.77 22.44 81.43
C PHE A 5 2.42 21.05 81.66
N LYS A 6 3.65 20.82 81.13
CA LYS A 6 4.89 20.20 81.72
C LYS A 6 5.76 19.55 80.61
N LYS A 7 7.12 19.63 80.49
CA LYS A 7 8.34 19.67 81.35
C LYS A 7 9.04 18.31 81.57
N TYR A 8 10.38 18.38 81.76
CA TYR A 8 11.44 17.33 81.88
C TYR A 8 11.95 16.78 80.53
N ILE A 9 13.25 16.65 80.16
CA ILE A 9 14.63 16.72 80.75
C ILE A 9 15.36 15.36 80.81
N SER A 10 16.53 15.29 80.15
CA SER A 10 17.57 14.22 80.14
C SER A 10 17.13 12.87 79.51
N ILE A 11 17.99 12.06 78.86
CA ILE A 11 19.40 11.67 79.13
C ILE A 11 20.20 11.47 77.81
N LEU A 12 21.55 11.59 77.86
CA LEU A 12 22.46 11.12 76.79
C LEU A 12 22.69 9.60 76.87
N VAL A 13 22.71 8.93 75.72
CA VAL A 13 23.52 7.72 75.51
C VAL A 13 24.21 7.82 74.14
N LEU A 14 25.54 7.78 74.14
CA LEU A 14 26.32 7.53 72.93
C LEU A 14 26.31 6.04 72.63
N LEU A 15 26.08 5.64 71.37
CA LEU A 15 26.64 4.40 70.86
C LEU A 15 26.91 4.51 69.36
N ALA A 16 28.18 4.67 69.00
CA ALA A 16 28.63 4.48 67.63
C ALA A 16 28.80 2.99 67.38
N LEU A 17 28.12 2.44 66.37
CA LEU A 17 28.34 1.08 65.90
C LEU A 17 28.53 1.08 64.38
N VAL A 18 29.56 0.39 63.93
CA VAL A 18 29.97 0.30 62.53
C VAL A 18 28.97 -0.56 61.77
N THR A 19 28.22 0.03 60.84
CA THR A 19 27.53 -0.72 59.79
C THR A 19 28.52 -0.99 58.65
N SER A 20 29.00 -2.22 58.57
CA SER A 20 29.81 -2.69 57.46
C SER A 20 29.07 -2.53 56.13
N GLY A 21 29.75 -2.00 55.12
CA GLY A 21 29.14 -1.74 53.81
C GLY A 21 28.83 -3.02 53.05
N PHE A 22 27.58 -3.45 53.07
CA PHE A 22 26.99 -4.18 51.94
C PHE A 22 26.39 -3.18 50.97
N ALA A 23 27.24 -2.64 50.10
CA ALA A 23 26.75 -2.04 48.87
C ALA A 23 26.16 -3.18 48.03
N ILE A 24 24.83 -3.26 47.96
CA ILE A 24 24.16 -4.13 47.00
C ILE A 24 24.42 -3.52 45.62
N SER A 25 25.46 -4.00 44.96
CA SER A 25 25.69 -3.77 43.55
C SER A 25 24.56 -4.46 42.80
N PHE A 26 23.49 -3.71 42.50
CA PHE A 26 22.65 -4.05 41.37
C PHE A 26 23.59 -4.23 40.17
N PRO A 27 23.52 -5.34 39.43
CA PRO A 27 24.26 -5.43 38.19
C PRO A 27 23.79 -4.27 37.31
N GLU A 28 24.73 -3.56 36.66
CA GLU A 28 24.36 -2.61 35.63
C GLU A 28 23.53 -3.38 34.60
N THR A 29 22.24 -3.04 34.51
CA THR A 29 21.41 -3.51 33.41
C THR A 29 22.01 -2.90 32.16
N THR A 30 22.78 -3.71 31.44
CA THR A 30 23.19 -3.39 30.07
C THR A 30 21.91 -3.27 29.26
N GLU A 31 21.37 -2.06 29.18
CA GLU A 31 20.36 -1.71 28.21
C GLU A 31 20.92 -2.09 26.86
N ALA A 32 20.33 -3.10 26.24
CA ALA A 32 20.61 -3.45 24.85
C ALA A 32 20.10 -2.26 24.03
N GLY A 33 21.00 -1.30 23.80
CA GLY A 33 20.65 0.02 23.30
C GLY A 33 19.93 -0.08 21.97
N PHE A 34 18.64 0.26 21.99
CA PHE A 34 17.75 0.21 20.84
C PHE A 34 18.38 0.94 19.65
N SER A 35 18.66 0.21 18.58
CA SER A 35 19.48 0.62 17.45
C SER A 35 18.61 1.17 16.31
N PRO A 36 18.57 2.49 16.06
CA PRO A 36 17.80 3.07 14.96
C PRO A 36 18.41 2.67 13.62
N ALA A 37 17.60 2.52 12.56
CA ALA A 37 18.16 2.19 11.25
C ALA A 37 19.11 3.27 10.75
N THR A 38 20.28 2.84 10.28
CA THR A 38 21.33 3.71 9.73
C THR A 38 21.48 3.60 8.22
N ARG A 39 20.87 2.58 7.59
CA ARG A 39 20.87 2.33 6.13
C ARG A 39 19.59 1.61 5.73
N GLN A 40 19.19 1.79 4.47
CA GLN A 40 18.23 0.92 3.80
C GLN A 40 18.86 -0.47 3.67
N ILE A 41 18.29 -1.48 4.33
CA ILE A 41 18.72 -2.88 4.30
C ILE A 41 17.46 -3.73 4.37
N PRO A 42 16.98 -4.32 3.25
CA PRO A 42 15.81 -5.17 3.27
C PRO A 42 16.07 -6.50 4.00
N ARG A 43 15.04 -7.05 4.63
CA ARG A 43 15.05 -8.42 5.15
C ARG A 43 14.84 -9.38 3.97
N GLN A 44 15.77 -10.32 3.81
CA GLN A 44 15.82 -11.25 2.68
C GLN A 44 16.16 -12.67 3.15
N GLY A 45 15.67 -13.66 2.41
CA GLY A 45 15.88 -15.09 2.67
C GLY A 45 14.58 -15.86 2.95
N PRO A 46 14.64 -17.20 3.05
CA PRO A 46 13.46 -18.06 3.19
C PRO A 46 12.61 -17.67 4.40
N LEU A 47 11.31 -17.98 4.34
CA LEU A 47 10.40 -17.75 5.47
C LEU A 47 10.78 -18.63 6.66
N THR A 48 10.73 -18.07 7.86
CA THR A 48 10.77 -18.86 9.09
C THR A 48 9.46 -19.64 9.28
N PRO A 49 9.42 -20.68 10.12
CA PRO A 49 8.17 -21.39 10.44
C PRO A 49 7.09 -20.53 11.14
N GLN A 50 7.39 -19.28 11.49
CA GLN A 50 6.43 -18.31 12.02
C GLN A 50 5.95 -17.34 10.93
N GLU A 51 6.85 -16.90 10.04
CA GLU A 51 6.50 -16.10 8.85
C GLU A 51 5.66 -16.91 7.85
N GLN A 52 5.93 -18.23 7.70
CA GLN A 52 5.09 -19.12 6.89
C GLN A 52 3.64 -19.13 7.40
N LYS A 53 3.43 -19.15 8.73
CA LYS A 53 2.09 -19.06 9.33
C LYS A 53 1.44 -17.70 9.11
N TRP A 54 2.22 -16.62 9.00
CA TRP A 54 1.68 -15.32 8.59
C TRP A 54 1.18 -15.40 7.15
N ALA A 55 1.93 -16.03 6.24
CA ALA A 55 1.47 -16.25 4.87
C ALA A 55 0.20 -17.11 4.81
N GLU A 56 0.14 -18.22 5.56
CA GLU A 56 -1.04 -19.08 5.69
C GLU A 56 -2.25 -18.33 6.27
N THR A 57 -2.04 -17.51 7.30
CA THR A 57 -3.09 -16.69 7.94
C THR A 57 -3.63 -15.61 7.00
N ALA A 58 -2.77 -14.94 6.24
CA ALA A 58 -3.19 -13.97 5.23
C ALA A 58 -3.94 -14.65 4.05
N TRP A 59 -3.52 -15.86 3.67
CA TRP A 59 -4.18 -16.66 2.64
C TRP A 59 -5.59 -17.13 3.04
N ASP A 60 -5.88 -17.31 4.34
CA ASP A 60 -7.24 -17.62 4.81
C ASP A 60 -8.27 -16.59 4.34
N TYR A 61 -7.89 -15.32 4.07
CA TYR A 61 -8.79 -14.35 3.47
C TYR A 61 -9.31 -14.82 2.10
N PHE A 62 -8.40 -15.19 1.20
CA PHE A 62 -8.68 -15.57 -0.19
C PHE A 62 -9.20 -17.00 -0.33
N LYS A 63 -8.99 -17.82 0.70
CA LYS A 63 -9.62 -19.14 0.87
C LYS A 63 -11.11 -19.03 1.21
N ASN A 64 -11.50 -18.04 2.02
CA ASN A 64 -12.87 -17.90 2.51
C ASN A 64 -13.74 -16.92 1.69
N ASN A 65 -13.19 -15.79 1.24
CA ASN A 65 -13.97 -14.66 0.70
C ASN A 65 -14.01 -14.61 -0.85
N VAL A 66 -13.42 -15.58 -1.55
CA VAL A 66 -13.49 -15.67 -3.02
C VAL A 66 -14.77 -16.39 -3.45
N ASN A 67 -15.60 -15.71 -4.22
CA ASN A 67 -16.76 -16.30 -4.89
C ASN A 67 -16.28 -17.36 -5.90
N GLN A 68 -16.74 -18.60 -5.73
CA GLN A 68 -16.24 -19.73 -6.51
C GLN A 68 -16.67 -19.71 -8.00
N GLN A 69 -17.70 -18.94 -8.36
CA GLN A 69 -18.18 -18.82 -9.74
C GLN A 69 -17.37 -17.75 -10.50
N THR A 70 -17.30 -16.53 -9.96
CA THR A 70 -16.60 -15.41 -10.59
C THR A 70 -15.08 -15.50 -10.44
N GLY A 71 -14.59 -16.14 -9.37
CA GLY A 71 -13.17 -16.12 -8.98
C GLY A 71 -12.71 -14.78 -8.38
N LEU A 72 -13.64 -13.90 -8.01
CA LEU A 72 -13.39 -12.59 -7.43
C LEU A 72 -13.62 -12.61 -5.91
N ALA A 73 -13.03 -11.68 -5.17
CA ALA A 73 -13.32 -11.43 -3.76
C ALA A 73 -13.66 -9.94 -3.58
N GLY A 74 -14.55 -9.66 -2.62
CA GLY A 74 -14.86 -8.30 -2.21
C GLY A 74 -13.79 -7.71 -1.28
N ALA A 75 -13.78 -6.38 -1.12
CA ALA A 75 -12.79 -5.65 -0.32
C ALA A 75 -12.79 -6.03 1.16
N GLN A 76 -13.92 -6.53 1.70
CA GLN A 76 -14.07 -7.01 3.08
C GLN A 76 -15.01 -8.25 3.14
N PRO A 77 -14.95 -9.06 4.22
CA PRO A 77 -15.83 -10.22 4.38
C PRO A 77 -17.31 -9.83 4.40
N ASN A 78 -18.12 -10.47 3.55
CA ASN A 78 -19.55 -10.16 3.33
C ASN A 78 -19.84 -8.79 2.67
N TYR A 79 -18.83 -8.09 2.16
CA TYR A 79 -18.98 -6.86 1.37
C TYR A 79 -18.41 -7.09 -0.03
N SER A 80 -19.27 -7.30 -1.02
CA SER A 80 -18.86 -7.75 -2.35
C SER A 80 -18.22 -6.70 -3.28
N PRO A 81 -18.38 -5.38 -3.13
CA PRO A 81 -17.62 -4.42 -3.92
C PRO A 81 -16.10 -4.53 -3.70
N PHE A 82 -15.34 -4.36 -4.78
CA PHE A 82 -13.88 -4.28 -4.80
C PHE A 82 -13.43 -3.31 -5.91
N THR A 83 -12.25 -2.71 -5.75
CA THR A 83 -11.67 -1.80 -6.75
C THR A 83 -10.60 -2.47 -7.62
N MET A 84 -10.01 -1.76 -8.59
CA MET A 84 -8.90 -2.31 -9.38
C MET A 84 -7.58 -2.39 -8.58
N TRP A 85 -7.45 -1.59 -7.51
CA TRP A 85 -6.44 -1.77 -6.46
C TRP A 85 -6.63 -3.09 -5.70
N ASP A 86 -7.84 -3.39 -5.22
CA ASP A 86 -8.13 -4.71 -4.60
C ASP A 86 -7.84 -5.86 -5.56
N LEU A 87 -8.20 -5.74 -6.83
CA LEU A 87 -7.94 -6.78 -7.83
C LEU A 87 -6.43 -7.04 -8.00
N SER A 88 -5.61 -6.00 -7.95
CA SER A 88 -4.15 -6.13 -7.99
C SER A 88 -3.64 -6.94 -6.80
N ALA A 89 -4.07 -6.62 -5.57
CA ALA A 89 -3.73 -7.35 -4.35
C ALA A 89 -4.27 -8.79 -4.36
N HIS A 90 -5.39 -9.07 -5.05
CA HIS A 90 -5.90 -10.42 -5.25
C HIS A 90 -5.03 -11.25 -6.21
N ILE A 91 -4.63 -10.68 -7.35
CA ILE A 91 -3.67 -11.32 -8.28
C ILE A 91 -2.36 -11.61 -7.53
N ALA A 92 -1.89 -10.62 -6.77
CA ALA A 92 -0.69 -10.71 -5.95
C ALA A 92 -0.77 -11.83 -4.91
N ALA A 93 -1.86 -11.92 -4.16
CA ALA A 93 -2.12 -12.97 -3.18
C ALA A 93 -2.09 -14.37 -3.80
N VAL A 94 -2.68 -14.56 -4.99
CA VAL A 94 -2.73 -15.86 -5.68
C VAL A 94 -1.33 -16.25 -6.19
N VAL A 95 -0.54 -15.31 -6.71
CA VAL A 95 0.87 -15.55 -7.08
C VAL A 95 1.71 -15.86 -5.85
N ALA A 96 1.63 -15.06 -4.80
CA ALA A 96 2.39 -15.27 -3.57
C ALA A 96 2.04 -16.59 -2.86
N ALA A 97 0.76 -16.95 -2.75
CA ALA A 97 0.37 -18.25 -2.20
C ALA A 97 0.88 -19.42 -3.03
N LYS A 98 1.01 -19.27 -4.35
CA LYS A 98 1.58 -20.28 -5.24
C LYS A 98 3.09 -20.41 -5.07
N GLU A 99 3.81 -19.28 -5.06
CA GLU A 99 5.27 -19.22 -4.97
C GLU A 99 5.80 -19.58 -3.57
N LEU A 100 5.03 -19.27 -2.51
CA LEU A 100 5.30 -19.66 -1.11
C LEU A 100 4.79 -21.08 -0.77
N GLY A 101 4.31 -21.84 -1.76
CA GLY A 101 3.92 -23.25 -1.60
C GLY A 101 2.65 -23.52 -0.80
N ILE A 102 1.81 -22.50 -0.57
CA ILE A 102 0.53 -22.61 0.17
C ILE A 102 -0.53 -23.29 -0.70
N ILE A 103 -0.51 -23.06 -2.02
CA ILE A 103 -1.41 -23.69 -2.99
C ILE A 103 -0.67 -24.42 -4.12
N ASP A 104 -1.30 -25.47 -4.66
CA ASP A 104 -0.74 -26.22 -5.79
C ASP A 104 -0.92 -25.46 -7.13
N SER A 105 -0.31 -25.99 -8.20
CA SER A 105 -0.41 -25.37 -9.53
C SER A 105 -1.82 -25.41 -10.14
N LYS A 106 -2.70 -26.30 -9.67
CA LYS A 106 -4.07 -26.49 -10.19
C LYS A 106 -5.04 -25.51 -9.54
N GLU A 107 -4.91 -25.24 -8.24
CA GLU A 107 -5.68 -24.18 -7.58
C GLU A 107 -5.25 -22.80 -8.11
N PHE A 108 -3.95 -22.58 -8.28
CA PHE A 108 -3.42 -21.37 -8.92
C PHE A 108 -4.02 -21.13 -10.32
N ASP A 109 -3.91 -22.11 -11.22
CA ASP A 109 -4.47 -22.07 -12.58
C ASP A 109 -5.99 -21.81 -12.57
N SER A 110 -6.73 -22.52 -11.70
CA SER A 110 -8.18 -22.37 -11.52
C SER A 110 -8.60 -20.96 -11.06
N ARG A 111 -7.77 -20.29 -10.23
CA ARG A 111 -8.02 -18.92 -9.75
C ARG A 111 -7.64 -17.89 -10.81
N ILE A 112 -6.41 -17.95 -11.34
CA ILE A 112 -5.93 -16.99 -12.35
C ILE A 112 -6.78 -17.02 -13.62
N ARG A 113 -7.18 -18.20 -14.14
CA ARG A 113 -8.04 -18.29 -15.33
C ARG A 113 -9.37 -17.57 -15.15
N LYS A 114 -9.96 -17.55 -13.95
CA LYS A 114 -11.23 -16.86 -13.69
C LYS A 114 -11.06 -15.35 -13.70
N ILE A 115 -10.04 -14.84 -12.99
CA ILE A 115 -9.68 -13.41 -12.97
C ILE A 115 -9.39 -12.92 -14.40
N VAL A 116 -8.56 -13.65 -15.16
CA VAL A 116 -8.16 -13.28 -16.53
C VAL A 116 -9.33 -13.41 -17.52
N ALA A 117 -10.20 -14.43 -17.39
CA ALA A 117 -11.42 -14.54 -18.18
C ALA A 117 -12.38 -13.38 -17.90
N TRP A 118 -12.59 -13.02 -16.64
CA TRP A 118 -13.41 -11.89 -16.23
C TRP A 118 -12.85 -10.56 -16.78
N LEU A 119 -11.55 -10.29 -16.65
CA LEU A 119 -10.90 -9.10 -17.23
C LEU A 119 -11.12 -8.95 -18.75
N ASN A 120 -11.28 -10.07 -19.48
CA ASN A 120 -11.56 -10.06 -20.92
C ASN A 120 -13.03 -9.76 -21.27
N ILE A 121 -13.99 -10.02 -20.36
CA ILE A 121 -15.43 -9.84 -20.62
C ILE A 121 -16.09 -8.71 -19.81
N MET A 122 -15.49 -8.27 -18.71
CA MET A 122 -16.07 -7.28 -17.78
C MET A 122 -16.53 -6.02 -18.53
N GLU A 123 -17.68 -5.49 -18.15
CA GLU A 123 -18.15 -4.21 -18.69
C GLU A 123 -17.15 -3.11 -18.32
N LEU A 124 -16.92 -2.17 -19.24
CA LEU A 124 -16.06 -1.02 -19.03
C LEU A 124 -16.94 0.23 -18.89
N PHE A 125 -16.57 1.15 -18.02
CA PHE A 125 -17.19 2.46 -17.89
C PHE A 125 -17.27 3.14 -19.26
N ARG A 126 -18.50 3.41 -19.74
CA ARG A 126 -18.83 3.91 -21.09
C ARG A 126 -18.17 3.14 -22.25
N GLY A 127 -17.76 1.88 -22.03
CA GLY A 127 -17.00 1.08 -22.98
C GLY A 127 -15.51 1.44 -23.10
N ASP A 128 -14.99 2.35 -22.28
CA ASP A 128 -13.65 2.91 -22.38
C ASP A 128 -12.64 2.29 -21.39
N LEU A 129 -12.92 2.30 -20.09
CA LEU A 129 -11.97 1.95 -19.01
C LEU A 129 -12.64 1.14 -17.89
N PRO A 130 -11.90 0.40 -17.03
CA PRO A 130 -12.51 -0.31 -15.91
C PRO A 130 -13.16 0.65 -14.91
N ASN A 131 -14.32 0.28 -14.38
CA ASN A 131 -15.03 1.07 -13.38
C ASN A 131 -14.28 1.11 -12.03
N GLN A 132 -14.47 2.17 -11.23
CA GLN A 132 -13.88 2.24 -9.88
C GLN A 132 -14.28 1.05 -8.99
N PHE A 133 -15.52 0.55 -9.09
CA PHE A 133 -16.02 -0.58 -8.29
C PHE A 133 -16.74 -1.64 -9.13
N TYR A 134 -16.52 -2.90 -8.80
CA TYR A 134 -17.29 -4.05 -9.29
C TYR A 134 -17.72 -4.93 -8.13
N SER A 135 -18.83 -5.65 -8.26
CA SER A 135 -19.23 -6.66 -7.26
C SER A 135 -18.58 -8.01 -7.56
N ALA A 136 -17.95 -8.61 -6.55
CA ALA A 136 -17.40 -9.96 -6.61
C ALA A 136 -18.48 -11.06 -6.78
N ASP A 137 -19.75 -10.75 -6.51
CA ASP A 137 -20.86 -11.71 -6.58
C ASP A 137 -21.18 -12.14 -8.01
N ASN A 138 -21.07 -11.19 -8.96
CA ASN A 138 -21.49 -11.33 -10.35
C ASN A 138 -20.51 -10.75 -11.38
N GLY A 139 -19.52 -9.96 -10.95
CA GLY A 139 -18.55 -9.29 -11.82
C GLY A 139 -19.07 -8.05 -12.56
N ALA A 140 -20.21 -7.49 -12.17
CA ALA A 140 -20.81 -6.29 -12.75
C ALA A 140 -20.35 -5.00 -12.06
N MET A 141 -20.46 -3.86 -12.75
CA MET A 141 -20.16 -2.54 -12.19
C MET A 141 -21.17 -2.14 -11.11
N VAL A 142 -20.71 -1.48 -10.04
CA VAL A 142 -21.57 -0.99 -8.96
C VAL A 142 -21.25 0.44 -8.55
N ASP A 143 -22.20 1.08 -7.86
CA ASP A 143 -22.07 2.39 -7.21
C ASP A 143 -21.58 2.30 -5.75
N TRP A 144 -21.45 3.47 -5.09
CA TRP A 144 -21.10 3.60 -3.67
C TRP A 144 -22.07 2.87 -2.71
N SER A 145 -23.28 2.56 -3.18
CA SER A 145 -24.37 1.91 -2.44
C SER A 145 -24.46 0.39 -2.72
N ASN A 146 -23.48 -0.19 -3.43
CA ASN A 146 -23.49 -1.57 -3.94
C ASN A 146 -24.75 -1.90 -4.77
N GLN A 147 -25.24 -0.92 -5.53
CA GLN A 147 -26.30 -1.10 -6.53
C GLN A 147 -25.70 -1.11 -7.94
N PRO A 148 -26.39 -1.69 -8.95
CA PRO A 148 -25.94 -1.63 -10.34
C PRO A 148 -25.76 -0.17 -10.79
N GLY A 149 -24.55 0.19 -11.17
CA GLY A 149 -24.17 1.59 -11.39
C GLY A 149 -22.74 1.71 -11.90
N ALA A 150 -22.31 2.94 -12.14
CA ALA A 150 -21.01 3.25 -12.72
C ALA A 150 -20.47 4.53 -12.06
N LEU A 151 -19.15 4.66 -11.92
CA LEU A 151 -18.51 5.69 -11.07
C LEU A 151 -17.32 6.40 -11.73
N GLY A 152 -16.96 6.05 -12.96
CA GLY A 152 -15.74 6.50 -13.64
C GLY A 152 -14.59 5.53 -13.39
N TRP A 153 -13.36 6.03 -13.30
CA TRP A 153 -12.15 5.23 -13.07
C TRP A 153 -11.15 5.96 -12.18
N SER A 154 -10.16 5.24 -11.64
CA SER A 154 -8.96 5.83 -11.04
C SER A 154 -7.73 5.38 -11.82
N ALA A 155 -6.86 6.32 -12.19
CA ALA A 155 -5.56 6.06 -12.78
C ALA A 155 -4.59 5.41 -11.78
N LEU A 156 -4.75 5.65 -10.47
CA LEU A 156 -3.86 5.08 -9.44
C LEU A 156 -4.09 3.57 -9.30
N ASP A 157 -5.34 3.17 -9.12
CA ASP A 157 -5.76 1.76 -9.14
C ASP A 157 -5.34 1.04 -10.42
N LEU A 158 -5.50 1.68 -11.58
CA LEU A 158 -5.17 1.10 -12.88
C LEU A 158 -3.65 1.01 -13.10
N GLY A 159 -2.87 1.95 -12.56
CA GLY A 159 -1.41 1.86 -12.52
C GLY A 159 -0.95 0.63 -11.75
N ARG A 160 -1.43 0.43 -10.51
CA ARG A 160 -1.08 -0.77 -9.73
C ARG A 160 -1.57 -2.06 -10.38
N LEU A 161 -2.80 -2.07 -10.94
CA LEU A 161 -3.29 -3.23 -11.69
C LEU A 161 -2.39 -3.55 -12.89
N LEU A 162 -1.91 -2.55 -13.63
CA LEU A 162 -0.98 -2.77 -14.75
C LEU A 162 0.39 -3.30 -14.30
N THR A 163 0.89 -2.91 -13.12
CA THR A 163 2.05 -3.55 -12.49
C THR A 163 1.78 -5.04 -12.23
N TRP A 164 0.69 -5.39 -11.54
CA TRP A 164 0.42 -6.80 -11.23
C TRP A 164 0.06 -7.67 -12.44
N LEU A 165 -0.60 -7.10 -13.44
CA LEU A 165 -0.80 -7.76 -14.74
C LEU A 165 0.53 -7.97 -15.49
N LYS A 166 1.48 -7.03 -15.40
CA LYS A 166 2.85 -7.22 -15.92
C LYS A 166 3.59 -8.32 -15.17
N ILE A 167 3.60 -8.30 -13.83
CA ILE A 167 4.23 -9.33 -12.99
C ILE A 167 3.67 -10.72 -13.33
N LEU A 168 2.34 -10.84 -13.48
CA LEU A 168 1.67 -12.09 -13.82
C LEU A 168 2.08 -12.62 -15.21
N LYS A 169 2.08 -11.77 -16.26
CA LYS A 169 2.41 -12.23 -17.63
C LYS A 169 3.90 -12.54 -17.84
N GLU A 170 4.80 -11.91 -17.09
CA GLU A 170 6.23 -12.23 -17.15
C GLU A 170 6.53 -13.54 -16.41
N ARG A 171 5.92 -13.76 -15.24
CA ARG A 171 6.13 -14.99 -14.46
C ARG A 171 5.42 -16.22 -15.05
N TYR A 172 4.28 -16.02 -15.70
CA TYR A 172 3.44 -17.09 -16.25
C TYR A 172 2.98 -16.74 -17.69
N PRO A 173 3.86 -16.90 -18.70
CA PRO A 173 3.60 -16.51 -20.08
C PRO A 173 2.36 -17.16 -20.74
N GLU A 174 1.86 -18.27 -20.18
CA GLU A 174 0.64 -18.93 -20.64
C GLU A 174 -0.63 -18.05 -20.54
N TYR A 175 -0.65 -17.06 -19.66
CA TYR A 175 -1.75 -16.09 -19.56
C TYR A 175 -1.50 -14.80 -20.37
N ALA A 176 -0.27 -14.58 -20.87
CA ALA A 176 0.16 -13.29 -21.41
C ALA A 176 -0.73 -12.77 -22.54
N GLU A 177 -1.12 -13.60 -23.50
CA GLU A 177 -2.00 -13.20 -24.61
C GLU A 177 -3.39 -12.76 -24.13
N GLN A 178 -3.93 -13.37 -23.07
CA GLN A 178 -5.24 -13.01 -22.52
C GLN A 178 -5.16 -11.73 -21.68
N ILE A 179 -4.05 -11.53 -20.96
CA ILE A 179 -3.79 -10.29 -20.21
C ILE A 179 -3.56 -9.12 -21.18
N ASP A 180 -2.83 -9.34 -22.27
CA ASP A 180 -2.66 -8.35 -23.34
C ASP A 180 -4.00 -7.96 -23.93
N LYS A 181 -4.85 -8.94 -24.25
CA LYS A 181 -6.16 -8.70 -24.84
C LYS A 181 -7.11 -7.95 -23.92
N SER A 182 -7.07 -8.15 -22.60
CA SER A 182 -7.90 -7.34 -21.67
C SER A 182 -7.44 -5.89 -21.60
N VAL A 183 -6.12 -5.64 -21.53
CA VAL A 183 -5.53 -4.29 -21.50
C VAL A 183 -5.69 -3.55 -22.85
N MET A 184 -5.70 -4.26 -23.97
CA MET A 184 -5.98 -3.70 -25.30
C MET A 184 -7.45 -3.27 -25.52
N ARG A 185 -8.37 -3.58 -24.60
CA ARG A 185 -9.76 -3.08 -24.64
C ARG A 185 -9.85 -1.60 -24.24
N TRP A 186 -8.87 -1.12 -23.47
CA TRP A 186 -8.90 0.16 -22.77
C TRP A 186 -8.71 1.35 -23.72
N ASN A 187 -9.36 2.47 -23.44
CA ASN A 187 -9.13 3.74 -24.13
C ASN A 187 -8.03 4.54 -23.43
N TRP A 188 -6.78 4.27 -23.80
CA TRP A 188 -5.61 4.86 -23.14
C TRP A 188 -5.51 6.38 -23.31
N SER A 189 -6.18 6.96 -24.31
CA SER A 189 -6.27 8.43 -24.46
C SER A 189 -7.08 9.11 -23.35
N LYS A 190 -7.89 8.37 -22.58
CA LYS A 190 -8.62 8.89 -21.40
C LYS A 190 -7.87 8.67 -20.08
N LEU A 191 -6.78 7.87 -20.07
CA LEU A 191 -5.96 7.63 -18.89
C LEU A 191 -4.81 8.62 -18.73
N MET A 192 -4.18 9.03 -19.83
CA MET A 192 -2.95 9.82 -19.77
C MET A 192 -2.76 10.67 -21.02
N ASP A 193 -2.30 11.92 -20.87
CA ASP A 193 -2.05 12.81 -22.01
C ASP A 193 -0.62 12.72 -22.58
N ARG A 194 -0.37 13.39 -23.72
CA ARG A 194 0.93 13.37 -24.42
C ARG A 194 2.08 14.01 -23.63
N GLN A 195 1.82 14.60 -22.47
CA GLN A 195 2.85 15.12 -21.56
C GLN A 195 3.18 14.10 -20.47
N GLY A 196 2.37 13.04 -20.35
CA GLY A 196 2.46 12.03 -19.30
C GLY A 196 1.73 12.42 -18.02
N ILE A 197 0.71 13.30 -18.09
CA ILE A 197 -0.19 13.58 -16.94
C ILE A 197 -1.27 12.51 -16.90
N MET A 198 -1.54 11.94 -15.72
CA MET A 198 -2.58 10.91 -15.52
C MET A 198 -3.93 11.53 -15.14
N PHE A 199 -5.02 10.89 -15.59
CA PHE A 199 -6.38 11.38 -15.40
C PHE A 199 -7.30 10.30 -14.81
N GLY A 200 -7.90 10.62 -13.66
CA GLY A 200 -9.06 9.94 -13.13
C GLY A 200 -10.35 10.56 -13.68
N ALA A 201 -11.47 9.88 -13.45
CA ALA A 201 -12.79 10.47 -13.69
C ALA A 201 -13.81 9.96 -12.67
N SER A 202 -14.71 10.84 -12.24
CA SER A 202 -15.78 10.51 -11.29
C SER A 202 -16.98 11.46 -11.38
N TYR A 203 -18.12 11.08 -10.81
CA TYR A 203 -19.31 11.92 -10.77
C TYR A 203 -19.24 12.96 -9.65
N TYR A 204 -19.09 14.24 -10.02
CA TYR A 204 -18.94 15.33 -9.07
C TYR A 204 -20.20 15.48 -8.20
N GLN A 205 -20.00 15.59 -6.88
CA GLN A 205 -21.07 15.56 -5.87
C GLN A 205 -22.05 14.36 -5.97
N ARG A 206 -21.63 13.27 -6.65
CA ARG A 206 -22.44 12.08 -6.98
C ARG A 206 -23.63 12.36 -7.92
N ASP A 207 -23.55 13.40 -8.75
CA ASP A 207 -24.49 13.61 -9.86
C ASP A 207 -24.03 12.84 -11.12
N GLU A 208 -24.80 11.83 -11.53
CA GLU A 208 -24.54 11.00 -12.72
C GLU A 208 -24.52 11.80 -14.05
N ASN A 209 -25.04 13.02 -14.05
CA ASN A 209 -25.02 13.92 -15.20
C ASN A 209 -23.72 14.75 -15.27
N ASN A 210 -22.89 14.71 -14.22
CA ASN A 210 -21.74 15.60 -14.03
C ASN A 210 -20.44 14.79 -13.87
N LEU A 211 -20.06 14.07 -14.94
CA LEU A 211 -18.77 13.39 -15.00
C LEU A 211 -17.66 14.44 -15.12
N ILE A 212 -16.76 14.48 -14.13
CA ILE A 212 -15.54 15.28 -14.20
C ILE A 212 -14.33 14.40 -14.50
N HIS A 213 -13.40 14.93 -15.29
CA HIS A 213 -12.06 14.42 -15.45
C HIS A 213 -11.11 15.30 -14.63
N TYR A 214 -10.21 14.71 -13.87
CA TYR A 214 -9.26 15.42 -13.01
C TYR A 214 -7.87 14.80 -13.14
N ALA A 215 -6.82 15.62 -12.99
CA ALA A 215 -5.47 15.11 -12.88
C ALA A 215 -5.36 14.32 -11.57
N GLU A 216 -4.98 13.05 -11.63
CA GLU A 216 -5.05 12.15 -10.48
C GLU A 216 -3.67 11.65 -10.09
N GLY A 217 -3.23 12.08 -8.92
CA GLY A 217 -1.92 11.76 -8.38
C GLY A 217 -1.44 12.82 -7.39
N ARG A 218 -0.67 12.35 -6.41
CA ARG A 218 0.13 13.15 -5.47
C ARG A 218 1.44 12.43 -5.21
N LEU A 219 2.45 13.20 -4.79
CA LEU A 219 3.80 12.73 -4.51
C LEU A 219 3.82 11.40 -3.72
N GLY A 220 4.44 10.39 -4.32
CA GLY A 220 4.53 9.03 -3.83
C GLY A 220 3.55 8.07 -4.52
N TYR A 221 2.30 8.49 -4.76
CA TYR A 221 1.28 7.69 -5.45
C TYR A 221 1.34 7.88 -6.98
N GLU A 222 1.60 9.11 -7.44
CA GLU A 222 1.62 9.43 -8.87
C GLU A 222 2.77 8.70 -9.58
N GLU A 223 3.98 8.73 -9.01
CA GLU A 223 5.16 8.09 -9.59
C GLU A 223 5.03 6.56 -9.55
N TYR A 224 4.46 6.02 -8.47
CA TYR A 224 4.22 4.58 -8.32
C TYR A 224 3.22 4.06 -9.39
N ALA A 225 2.07 4.70 -9.54
CA ALA A 225 1.11 4.34 -10.59
C ALA A 225 1.69 4.57 -12.00
N ALA A 226 2.51 5.62 -12.17
CA ALA A 226 3.24 5.90 -13.40
C ALA A 226 4.23 4.78 -13.78
N ARG A 227 4.89 4.10 -12.83
CA ARG A 227 5.70 2.91 -13.15
C ARG A 227 4.84 1.83 -13.80
N GLY A 228 3.64 1.59 -13.28
CA GLY A 228 2.66 0.65 -13.83
C GLY A 228 2.31 0.92 -15.30
N PHE A 229 1.95 2.17 -15.64
CA PHE A 229 1.71 2.54 -17.05
C PHE A 229 2.98 2.49 -17.93
N GLY A 230 4.14 2.83 -17.37
CA GLY A 230 5.43 2.78 -18.05
C GLY A 230 5.86 1.36 -18.45
N LEU A 231 5.47 0.33 -17.68
CA LEU A 231 5.71 -1.08 -18.00
C LEU A 231 4.96 -1.57 -19.26
N TRP A 232 3.94 -0.84 -19.69
CA TRP A 232 3.19 -1.04 -20.93
C TRP A 232 3.59 -0.04 -22.03
N GLY A 233 4.55 0.84 -21.73
CA GLY A 233 5.19 1.75 -22.69
C GLY A 233 4.52 3.11 -22.86
N ALA A 234 3.63 3.52 -21.95
CA ALA A 234 3.16 4.92 -21.91
C ALA A 234 4.33 5.87 -21.63
N ASP A 235 4.27 7.10 -22.15
CA ASP A 235 5.26 8.12 -21.80
C ASP A 235 4.83 8.79 -20.49
N THR A 236 5.40 8.34 -19.38
CA THR A 236 5.07 8.77 -18.02
C THR A 236 5.96 9.91 -17.54
N THR A 237 6.64 10.62 -18.45
CA THR A 237 7.68 11.63 -18.15
C THR A 237 7.19 12.82 -17.30
N THR A 238 5.88 13.03 -17.11
CA THR A 238 5.37 14.02 -16.14
C THR A 238 4.88 13.38 -14.84
N ALA A 239 4.04 12.34 -14.88
CA ALA A 239 3.60 11.64 -13.68
C ALA A 239 4.75 10.94 -12.90
N SER A 240 5.90 10.71 -13.52
CA SER A 240 7.12 10.21 -12.85
C SER A 240 8.00 11.33 -12.28
N LYS A 241 7.52 12.59 -12.23
CA LYS A 241 8.25 13.72 -11.63
C LYS A 241 7.77 13.95 -10.20
N ILE A 242 8.70 13.79 -9.28
CA ILE A 242 8.62 14.27 -7.89
C ILE A 242 8.44 15.79 -7.77
N ASP A 243 8.67 16.57 -8.83
CA ASP A 243 8.61 18.03 -8.80
C ASP A 243 7.25 18.56 -9.29
N PRO A 244 6.58 19.45 -8.55
CA PRO A 244 7.09 20.17 -7.38
C PRO A 244 6.79 19.46 -6.04
N TYR A 245 7.83 19.20 -5.24
CA TYR A 245 7.68 18.79 -3.84
C TYR A 245 8.18 19.86 -2.86
N SER A 246 7.89 19.65 -1.59
CA SER A 246 8.48 20.38 -0.46
C SER A 246 8.71 19.44 0.72
N THR A 247 9.38 19.91 1.77
CA THR A 247 9.68 19.09 2.95
C THR A 247 9.27 19.78 4.25
N ILE A 248 8.74 19.01 5.20
CA ILE A 248 8.43 19.45 6.55
C ILE A 248 9.22 18.62 7.57
N THR A 249 9.83 19.30 8.55
CA THR A 249 10.66 18.62 9.56
C THR A 249 9.80 18.03 10.67
N ILE A 250 9.66 16.70 10.68
CA ILE A 250 8.91 15.93 11.68
C ILE A 250 9.92 15.11 12.50
N PHE A 251 10.03 15.36 13.81
CA PHE A 251 11.00 14.75 14.71
C PHE A 251 12.45 14.70 14.16
N GLY A 252 12.88 15.80 13.51
CA GLY A 252 14.22 15.94 12.93
C GLY A 252 14.40 15.32 11.53
N VAL A 253 13.37 14.68 10.97
CA VAL A 253 13.38 14.10 9.62
C VAL A 253 12.64 15.02 8.65
N ALA A 254 13.24 15.31 7.49
CA ALA A 254 12.63 16.14 6.46
C ALA A 254 11.68 15.28 5.60
N VAL A 255 10.42 15.19 6.00
CA VAL A 255 9.39 14.39 5.31
C VAL A 255 8.96 15.11 4.03
N PRO A 256 9.05 14.45 2.86
CA PRO A 256 8.61 15.02 1.59
C PRO A 256 7.09 15.02 1.49
N PHE A 257 6.53 16.06 0.86
CA PHE A 257 5.10 16.16 0.55
C PHE A 257 4.91 16.97 -0.75
N ASP A 258 3.75 16.81 -1.39
CA ASP A 258 3.44 17.45 -2.66
C ASP A 258 3.32 18.98 -2.49
N ALA A 259 3.91 19.78 -3.38
CA ALA A 259 3.83 21.24 -3.31
C ALA A 259 2.76 21.85 -4.25
N ARG A 260 1.95 21.02 -4.93
CA ARG A 260 0.72 21.49 -5.60
C ARG A 260 -0.34 21.92 -4.60
N ASP A 261 -1.15 22.88 -5.00
CA ASP A 261 -2.24 23.42 -4.20
C ASP A 261 -3.40 22.40 -4.08
N PRO A 262 -3.78 21.98 -2.85
CA PRO A 262 -4.89 21.05 -2.66
C PRO A 262 -6.26 21.60 -3.11
N GLU A 263 -6.51 22.91 -3.02
CA GLU A 263 -7.87 23.46 -3.26
C GLU A 263 -8.26 23.47 -4.74
N ASN A 264 -7.27 23.48 -5.65
CA ASN A 264 -7.49 23.67 -7.09
C ASN A 264 -7.64 22.36 -7.91
N GLU A 265 -7.44 21.18 -7.31
CA GLU A 265 -7.24 19.93 -8.07
C GLU A 265 -8.00 18.69 -7.54
N HIS A 266 -8.81 18.81 -6.49
CA HIS A 266 -9.64 17.73 -5.90
C HIS A 266 -8.91 16.48 -5.34
N ALA A 267 -7.61 16.29 -5.57
CA ALA A 267 -6.82 15.16 -5.07
C ALA A 267 -6.16 15.45 -3.70
N PRO A 268 -6.39 14.63 -2.66
CA PRO A 268 -5.91 14.90 -1.31
C PRO A 268 -4.39 14.73 -1.16
N ASN A 269 -3.72 15.75 -0.62
CA ASN A 269 -2.29 15.79 -0.39
C ASN A 269 -1.93 15.14 0.96
N PHE A 270 -1.75 13.82 0.94
CA PHE A 270 -1.43 12.99 2.11
C PHE A 270 -0.10 12.23 1.94
N VAL A 271 0.68 12.17 3.00
CA VAL A 271 1.89 11.34 3.08
C VAL A 271 1.58 10.11 3.94
N VAL A 272 1.65 8.93 3.32
CA VAL A 272 1.31 7.62 3.89
C VAL A 272 2.47 6.63 3.67
N THR A 273 2.31 5.36 4.07
CA THR A 273 3.37 4.34 3.96
C THR A 273 3.17 3.39 2.77
N GLU A 274 1.92 3.09 2.39
CA GLU A 274 1.58 1.99 1.47
C GLU A 274 2.22 2.14 0.09
N ASN A 275 2.04 3.28 -0.59
CA ASN A 275 2.64 3.53 -1.91
C ASN A 275 4.17 3.33 -1.93
N TYR A 276 4.88 3.78 -0.87
CA TYR A 276 6.34 3.69 -0.77
C TYR A 276 6.80 2.26 -0.46
N VAL A 277 6.02 1.50 0.30
CA VAL A 277 6.25 0.07 0.55
C VAL A 277 6.02 -0.74 -0.72
N LEU A 278 4.93 -0.47 -1.44
CA LEU A 278 4.57 -1.19 -2.66
C LEU A 278 5.58 -0.96 -3.77
N ASP A 279 6.00 0.29 -4.00
CA ASP A 279 7.09 0.60 -4.93
C ASP A 279 8.41 -0.12 -4.53
N GLY A 280 8.68 -0.24 -3.23
CA GLY A 280 9.84 -0.95 -2.68
C GLY A 280 9.79 -2.47 -2.86
N ILE A 281 8.64 -3.12 -2.74
CA ILE A 281 8.53 -4.59 -2.89
C ILE A 281 8.25 -5.00 -4.35
N GLU A 282 7.34 -4.29 -5.04
CA GLU A 282 6.95 -4.60 -6.41
C GLU A 282 8.07 -4.23 -7.39
N HIS A 283 8.58 -2.99 -7.32
CA HIS A 283 9.56 -2.44 -8.27
C HIS A 283 10.98 -2.28 -7.71
N ASN A 284 11.22 -2.40 -6.39
CA ASN A 284 12.49 -2.05 -5.74
C ASN A 284 12.88 -0.56 -5.92
N TRP A 285 11.90 0.34 -6.06
CA TRP A 285 12.11 1.74 -6.47
C TRP A 285 12.99 1.86 -7.74
N ASP A 286 12.83 0.93 -8.68
CA ASP A 286 13.48 0.98 -9.98
C ASP A 286 12.57 1.58 -11.05
N LEU A 287 13.15 2.13 -12.11
CA LEU A 287 12.40 2.61 -13.27
C LEU A 287 11.91 1.44 -14.14
N PRO A 288 10.76 1.57 -14.84
CA PRO A 288 10.32 0.59 -15.82
C PRO A 288 11.40 0.27 -16.85
N GLY A 289 11.69 -1.01 -17.06
CA GLY A 289 12.80 -1.47 -17.90
C GLY A 289 14.13 -1.69 -17.18
N ASP A 290 14.22 -1.55 -15.85
CA ASP A 290 15.41 -1.98 -15.10
C ASP A 290 15.36 -3.48 -14.74
N HIS A 291 16.22 -4.27 -15.39
CA HIS A 291 16.39 -5.72 -15.20
C HIS A 291 17.31 -6.08 -14.01
N ASN A 292 17.77 -5.12 -13.20
CA ASN A 292 18.57 -5.38 -12.01
C ASN A 292 17.70 -5.97 -10.88
N ASP A 293 18.12 -7.12 -10.35
CA ASP A 293 17.47 -7.84 -9.24
C ASP A 293 18.11 -7.52 -7.86
N ASN A 294 19.17 -6.71 -7.81
CA ASN A 294 19.87 -6.40 -6.56
C ASN A 294 19.12 -5.36 -5.72
N VAL A 295 18.40 -5.83 -4.71
CA VAL A 295 17.58 -5.05 -3.75
C VAL A 295 18.33 -4.03 -2.86
N ASN A 296 19.59 -3.73 -3.16
CA ASN A 296 20.41 -2.70 -2.50
C ASN A 296 20.89 -1.64 -3.52
N ARG A 297 20.23 -1.57 -4.68
CA ARG A 297 20.47 -0.64 -5.77
C ARG A 297 19.12 -0.27 -6.36
N HIS A 298 18.93 1.02 -6.63
CA HIS A 298 17.66 1.60 -7.07
C HIS A 298 17.96 2.54 -8.24
N SER A 299 17.32 2.35 -9.39
CA SER A 299 17.44 3.30 -10.51
C SER A 299 16.62 4.59 -10.29
N ASP A 300 15.70 4.61 -9.33
CA ASP A 300 15.15 5.83 -8.73
C ASP A 300 15.62 6.01 -7.27
N PRO A 301 16.85 6.54 -7.07
CA PRO A 301 17.40 6.74 -5.73
C PRO A 301 16.70 7.86 -4.95
N MET A 302 15.86 8.70 -5.58
CA MET A 302 15.11 9.73 -4.85
C MET A 302 13.82 9.17 -4.27
N GLN A 303 13.09 8.33 -5.01
CA GLN A 303 11.92 7.64 -4.45
C GLN A 303 12.33 6.69 -3.32
N ALA A 304 13.45 5.95 -3.48
CA ALA A 304 14.03 5.17 -2.40
C ALA A 304 14.41 6.03 -1.17
N LYS A 305 14.88 7.27 -1.38
CA LYS A 305 15.14 8.22 -0.29
C LYS A 305 13.84 8.67 0.39
N PHE A 306 12.79 8.99 -0.37
CA PHE A 306 11.50 9.43 0.19
C PHE A 306 10.83 8.34 1.01
N ALA A 307 10.83 7.09 0.52
CA ALA A 307 10.38 5.92 1.28
C ALA A 307 11.12 5.79 2.63
N TRP A 308 12.43 6.02 2.62
CA TRP A 308 13.26 6.03 3.82
C TRP A 308 12.98 7.22 4.76
N ASP A 309 12.73 8.42 4.26
CA ASP A 309 12.38 9.58 5.11
C ASP A 309 11.00 9.38 5.77
N VAL A 310 10.01 8.87 5.03
CA VAL A 310 8.68 8.49 5.55
C VAL A 310 8.78 7.42 6.64
N TYR A 311 9.65 6.43 6.45
CA TYR A 311 9.97 5.43 7.46
C TYR A 311 10.68 6.05 8.68
N LYS A 312 11.74 6.84 8.47
CA LYS A 312 12.53 7.43 9.55
C LYS A 312 11.74 8.42 10.39
N ALA A 313 10.75 9.12 9.85
CA ALA A 313 9.85 9.95 10.64
C ALA A 313 9.03 9.14 11.66
N GLN A 314 8.66 7.90 11.31
CA GLN A 314 7.89 6.98 12.18
C GLN A 314 8.80 6.37 13.26
N GLU A 315 10.01 5.93 12.91
CA GLU A 315 11.03 5.51 13.90
C GLU A 315 11.39 6.68 14.85
N SER A 316 11.55 7.89 14.33
CA SER A 316 11.80 9.09 15.15
C SER A 316 10.62 9.46 16.04
N ARG A 317 9.36 9.28 15.62
CA ARG A 317 8.18 9.45 16.50
C ARG A 317 8.26 8.49 17.68
N PHE A 318 8.55 7.21 17.44
CA PHE A 318 8.72 6.23 18.52
C PHE A 318 9.85 6.63 19.47
N LEU A 319 11.03 6.98 18.96
CA LEU A 319 12.18 7.41 19.77
C LEU A 319 11.89 8.67 20.63
N ASN A 320 11.01 9.57 20.18
CA ASN A 320 10.66 10.79 20.89
C ASN A 320 9.42 10.67 21.81
N THR A 321 8.58 9.65 21.64
CA THR A 321 7.25 9.59 22.29
C THR A 321 6.86 8.22 22.88
N GLY A 322 7.59 7.15 22.56
CA GLY A 322 7.22 5.77 22.85
C GLY A 322 6.08 5.21 21.98
N ILE A 323 5.47 6.02 21.10
CA ILE A 323 4.34 5.58 20.26
C ILE A 323 4.86 4.77 19.06
N LEU A 324 4.67 3.46 19.12
CA LEU A 324 4.97 2.52 18.03
C LEU A 324 4.04 2.83 16.83
N THR A 325 4.62 3.21 15.70
CA THR A 325 3.92 3.92 14.61
C THR A 325 4.08 3.20 13.26
N ALA A 326 2.96 2.88 12.61
CA ALA A 326 2.92 2.46 11.21
C ALA A 326 1.66 3.06 10.56
N LYS A 327 1.84 4.11 9.75
CA LYS A 327 0.80 5.03 9.29
C LYS A 327 0.47 4.88 7.82
N THR A 328 -0.75 4.45 7.53
CA THR A 328 -1.31 4.41 6.18
C THR A 328 -2.83 4.32 6.25
N GLU A 329 -3.49 4.69 5.17
CA GLU A 329 -4.93 4.55 4.95
C GLU A 329 -5.42 3.10 4.97
N ASP A 330 -6.60 2.88 5.56
CA ASP A 330 -7.23 1.56 5.59
C ASP A 330 -8.67 1.64 6.13
N ALA A 331 -9.35 0.48 6.13
CA ALA A 331 -10.66 0.33 6.73
C ALA A 331 -10.63 0.41 8.27
N VAL A 332 -11.76 0.78 8.88
CA VAL A 332 -11.98 0.74 10.34
C VAL A 332 -13.26 -0.01 10.69
N ASP A 333 -13.26 -0.73 11.81
CA ASP A 333 -14.38 -1.54 12.31
C ASP A 333 -15.60 -0.73 12.82
N GLN A 334 -15.49 0.60 12.80
CA GLN A 334 -16.55 1.54 13.14
C GLN A 334 -16.59 2.71 12.14
N ALA A 335 -17.71 3.45 12.10
CA ALA A 335 -17.86 4.62 11.25
C ALA A 335 -16.67 5.61 11.43
N PRO A 336 -16.09 6.15 10.35
CA PRO A 336 -16.62 6.20 8.98
C PRO A 336 -16.25 5.00 8.08
N TYR A 337 -15.79 3.88 8.63
CA TYR A 337 -15.40 2.64 7.93
C TYR A 337 -14.16 2.70 7.03
N PHE A 338 -13.66 3.90 6.68
CA PHE A 338 -12.36 4.11 6.06
C PHE A 338 -11.72 5.41 6.56
N ILE A 339 -10.40 5.41 6.78
CA ILE A 339 -9.63 6.59 7.22
C ILE A 339 -8.32 6.73 6.43
N TYR A 340 -7.87 7.98 6.28
CA TYR A 340 -6.50 8.31 5.90
C TYR A 340 -5.70 8.59 7.18
N ASP A 341 -4.88 7.63 7.61
CA ASP A 341 -4.09 7.74 8.84
C ASP A 341 -2.63 8.07 8.50
N THR A 342 -2.31 9.37 8.47
CA THR A 342 -1.15 9.91 7.74
C THR A 342 0.09 10.11 8.60
N ILE A 343 1.26 10.19 7.95
CA ILE A 343 2.47 10.83 8.50
C ILE A 343 2.28 12.36 8.46
N LEU A 344 1.68 12.86 7.37
CA LEU A 344 1.31 14.27 7.17
C LEU A 344 0.01 14.33 6.35
N GLY A 345 -0.98 15.10 6.82
CA GLY A 345 -2.20 15.35 6.07
C GLY A 345 -2.66 16.80 6.25
N HIS A 346 -2.95 17.50 5.15
CA HIS A 346 -3.29 18.93 5.14
C HIS A 346 -2.29 19.82 5.94
N GLY A 347 -1.00 19.49 5.86
CA GLY A 347 0.07 20.19 6.60
C GLY A 347 0.16 19.86 8.09
N ILE A 348 -0.71 18.99 8.63
CA ILE A 348 -0.71 18.57 10.03
C ILE A 348 -0.01 17.19 10.15
N PRO A 349 1.12 17.09 10.89
CA PRO A 349 1.76 15.81 11.16
C PRO A 349 0.85 14.88 11.97
N TRP A 350 0.85 13.59 11.63
CA TRP A 350 0.11 12.53 12.33
C TRP A 350 -1.41 12.73 12.33
N ALA A 351 -1.95 13.33 11.26
CA ALA A 351 -3.38 13.54 11.09
C ALA A 351 -4.09 12.26 10.66
N THR A 352 -5.10 11.85 11.43
CA THR A 352 -6.09 10.83 11.03
C THR A 352 -7.35 11.52 10.52
N LEU A 353 -7.74 11.26 9.28
CA LEU A 353 -8.80 12.00 8.56
C LEU A 353 -9.85 11.05 7.97
N SER A 354 -11.12 11.51 7.93
CA SER A 354 -12.16 10.90 7.09
C SER A 354 -11.97 11.27 5.61
N HIS A 355 -12.77 10.67 4.71
CA HIS A 355 -12.75 11.02 3.28
C HIS A 355 -13.15 12.49 3.02
N GLU A 356 -13.99 13.06 3.87
CA GLU A 356 -14.39 14.47 3.87
C GLU A 356 -13.34 15.40 4.53
N GLY A 357 -12.17 14.88 4.90
CA GLY A 357 -11.11 15.62 5.61
C GLY A 357 -11.43 15.94 7.07
N THR A 358 -12.45 15.32 7.68
CA THR A 358 -12.78 15.53 9.10
C THR A 358 -11.75 14.83 9.98
N ALA A 359 -11.25 15.49 11.02
CA ALA A 359 -10.24 14.91 11.93
C ALA A 359 -10.84 13.86 12.88
N MET A 360 -10.30 12.64 12.82
CA MET A 360 -10.76 11.45 13.57
C MET A 360 -9.62 10.86 14.44
N PRO A 361 -8.96 11.64 15.34
CA PRO A 361 -7.73 11.24 16.02
C PRO A 361 -7.90 10.07 17.01
N GLU A 362 -9.12 9.72 17.39
CA GLU A 362 -9.44 8.49 18.14
C GLU A 362 -9.32 7.20 17.31
N LEU A 363 -9.36 7.30 15.98
CA LEU A 363 -9.15 6.18 15.04
C LEU A 363 -7.69 5.99 14.64
N SER A 364 -6.80 6.90 15.07
CA SER A 364 -5.34 6.80 14.90
C SER A 364 -4.84 5.42 15.31
N SER A 365 -4.16 4.72 14.39
CA SER A 365 -3.79 3.31 14.51
C SER A 365 -2.32 3.05 14.17
N LEU A 366 -1.84 1.90 14.66
CA LEU A 366 -0.71 1.16 14.08
C LEU A 366 -1.32 0.16 13.09
N ASN A 367 -1.03 0.31 11.80
CA ASN A 367 -1.54 -0.53 10.72
C ASN A 367 -0.63 -1.75 10.44
N THR A 368 -1.24 -2.93 10.26
CA THR A 368 -0.56 -4.24 10.09
C THR A 368 0.21 -4.35 8.77
N LYS A 369 -0.39 -4.00 7.63
CA LYS A 369 0.28 -4.06 6.30
C LYS A 369 1.45 -3.08 6.24
N ALA A 370 1.28 -1.86 6.81
CA ALA A 370 2.35 -0.87 6.90
C ALA A 370 3.49 -1.33 7.83
N ALA A 371 3.17 -1.89 9.01
CA ALA A 371 4.17 -2.38 9.96
C ALA A 371 5.05 -3.50 9.36
N LEU A 372 4.42 -4.48 8.69
CA LEU A 372 5.13 -5.58 8.04
C LEU A 372 5.87 -5.12 6.76
N GLY A 373 5.37 -4.10 6.06
CA GLY A 373 6.04 -3.50 4.90
C GLY A 373 7.33 -2.77 5.26
N LEU A 374 7.28 -1.91 6.28
CA LEU A 374 8.46 -1.26 6.85
C LEU A 374 9.47 -2.30 7.39
N TRP A 375 8.97 -3.42 7.93
CA TRP A 375 9.82 -4.54 8.34
C TRP A 375 10.50 -5.26 7.18
N VAL A 376 9.86 -5.54 6.05
CA VAL A 376 10.59 -6.23 4.98
C VAL A 376 11.62 -5.33 4.28
N LEU A 377 11.42 -4.01 4.27
CA LEU A 377 12.30 -3.06 3.57
C LEU A 377 13.42 -2.45 4.43
N PHE A 378 13.22 -2.25 5.75
CA PHE A 378 14.16 -1.48 6.57
C PHE A 378 14.54 -2.21 7.86
N LYS A 379 15.73 -2.82 7.91
CA LYS A 379 16.20 -3.58 9.09
C LYS A 379 16.68 -2.69 10.25
N SER A 380 15.88 -2.61 11.30
CA SER A 380 16.26 -2.16 12.66
C SER A 380 15.41 -2.82 13.75
N ASP A 381 15.81 -2.63 14.99
CA ASP A 381 15.11 -3.07 16.20
C ASP A 381 13.67 -2.51 16.25
N TYR A 382 13.47 -1.29 15.74
CA TYR A 382 12.15 -0.67 15.60
C TYR A 382 11.20 -1.49 14.73
N THR A 383 11.71 -1.97 13.60
CA THR A 383 10.86 -2.69 12.65
C THR A 383 10.67 -4.16 13.03
N ASP A 384 11.62 -4.78 13.75
CA ASP A 384 11.35 -6.08 14.39
C ASP A 384 10.29 -5.94 15.50
N LEU A 385 10.29 -4.86 16.30
CA LEU A 385 9.21 -4.56 17.26
C LEU A 385 7.86 -4.28 16.58
N LEU A 386 7.85 -3.58 15.44
CA LEU A 386 6.64 -3.42 14.62
C LEU A 386 6.09 -4.77 14.15
N ALA A 387 6.95 -5.66 13.66
CA ALA A 387 6.55 -6.99 13.19
C ALA A 387 6.10 -7.92 14.33
N GLU A 388 6.79 -7.92 15.48
CA GLU A 388 6.36 -8.65 16.67
C GLU A 388 4.92 -8.27 17.04
N VAL A 389 4.65 -6.96 17.15
CA VAL A 389 3.33 -6.43 17.51
C VAL A 389 2.28 -6.72 16.43
N ALA A 390 2.57 -6.44 15.16
CA ALA A 390 1.66 -6.68 14.04
C ALA A 390 1.33 -8.18 13.85
N SER A 391 2.28 -9.07 14.10
CA SER A 391 2.11 -10.53 13.96
C SER A 391 1.04 -11.13 14.88
N THR A 392 0.62 -10.40 15.92
CA THR A 392 -0.45 -10.81 16.84
C THR A 392 -1.85 -10.35 16.40
N MET A 393 -1.96 -9.51 15.36
CA MET A 393 -3.21 -8.86 14.96
C MET A 393 -3.95 -9.66 13.89
N TYR A 394 -4.44 -10.86 14.23
CA TYR A 394 -5.19 -11.70 13.30
C TYR A 394 -6.36 -12.45 13.95
N GLU A 395 -7.32 -12.89 13.14
CA GLU A 395 -8.32 -13.88 13.55
C GLU A 395 -7.99 -15.24 12.91
N PRO A 396 -7.72 -16.29 13.71
CA PRO A 396 -7.37 -17.62 13.20
C PRO A 396 -8.43 -18.15 12.23
N GLY A 397 -8.01 -18.55 11.02
CA GLY A 397 -8.93 -19.07 10.01
C GLY A 397 -9.67 -18.00 9.19
N LYS A 398 -9.37 -16.70 9.33
CA LYS A 398 -9.98 -15.62 8.51
C LYS A 398 -9.02 -14.65 7.85
N GLY A 399 -7.95 -14.22 8.53
CA GLY A 399 -7.05 -13.18 8.04
C GLY A 399 -6.44 -12.31 9.14
N PHE A 400 -5.51 -11.44 8.75
CA PHE A 400 -5.02 -10.34 9.58
C PHE A 400 -6.07 -9.24 9.70
N TYR A 401 -6.15 -8.68 10.91
CA TYR A 401 -6.83 -7.43 11.19
C TYR A 401 -6.00 -6.25 10.66
N VAL A 402 -6.68 -5.18 10.29
CA VAL A 402 -6.07 -3.94 9.77
C VAL A 402 -5.05 -3.34 10.75
N GLY A 403 -5.26 -3.44 12.06
CA GLY A 403 -4.29 -2.92 13.02
C GLY A 403 -4.80 -2.79 14.46
N ARG A 404 -4.22 -1.82 15.19
CA ARG A 404 -4.54 -1.52 16.59
C ARG A 404 -4.57 -0.01 16.84
N TYR A 405 -5.66 0.48 17.40
CA TYR A 405 -5.86 1.88 17.76
C TYR A 405 -4.84 2.36 18.81
N GLU A 406 -4.05 3.40 18.50
CA GLU A 406 -3.01 3.97 19.36
C GLU A 406 -3.57 4.39 20.73
N LYS A 407 -4.72 5.06 20.72
CA LYS A 407 -5.34 5.68 21.90
C LYS A 407 -5.93 4.68 22.90
N THR A 408 -6.30 3.48 22.46
CA THR A 408 -7.05 2.51 23.28
C THR A 408 -6.36 1.15 23.43
N GLY A 409 -5.38 0.83 22.59
CA GLY A 409 -4.76 -0.49 22.53
C GLY A 409 -5.68 -1.60 22.01
N LYS A 410 -6.93 -1.29 21.63
CA LYS A 410 -7.85 -2.25 21.01
C LYS A 410 -7.43 -2.51 19.56
N LEU A 411 -7.66 -3.75 19.11
CA LEU A 411 -7.61 -4.07 17.69
C LEU A 411 -8.69 -3.28 16.93
N ASN A 412 -8.35 -2.82 15.74
CA ASN A 412 -9.30 -2.47 14.70
C ASN A 412 -9.66 -3.78 13.99
N GLN A 413 -10.86 -4.31 14.25
CA GLN A 413 -11.28 -5.64 13.82
C GLN A 413 -11.68 -5.74 12.34
N ALA A 414 -11.48 -4.69 11.54
CA ALA A 414 -11.61 -4.77 10.10
C ALA A 414 -10.59 -5.77 9.54
N ILE A 415 -11.01 -6.57 8.55
CA ILE A 415 -10.16 -7.47 7.77
C ILE A 415 -10.38 -7.09 6.31
N THR A 416 -9.33 -6.72 5.58
CA THR A 416 -9.42 -6.23 4.20
C THR A 416 -8.72 -7.16 3.21
N LEU A 417 -9.21 -7.19 1.98
CA LEU A 417 -8.58 -7.87 0.85
C LEU A 417 -7.17 -7.30 0.63
N ASN A 418 -7.06 -5.99 0.39
CA ASN A 418 -5.79 -5.33 0.18
C ASN A 418 -4.79 -5.59 1.34
N GLY A 419 -5.22 -5.46 2.60
CA GLY A 419 -4.35 -5.71 3.76
C GLY A 419 -3.77 -7.13 3.80
N ASN A 420 -4.57 -8.14 3.47
CA ASN A 420 -4.10 -9.54 3.44
C ASN A 420 -3.31 -9.87 2.17
N GLY A 421 -3.62 -9.25 1.03
CA GLY A 421 -2.83 -9.37 -0.20
C GLY A 421 -1.43 -8.79 -0.04
N VAL A 422 -1.33 -7.56 0.46
CA VAL A 422 -0.04 -6.87 0.68
C VAL A 422 0.84 -7.62 1.69
N ILE A 423 0.28 -8.27 2.72
CA ILE A 423 1.04 -9.14 3.63
C ILE A 423 1.64 -10.36 2.90
N LEU A 424 0.92 -10.95 1.93
CA LEU A 424 1.46 -12.02 1.10
C LEU A 424 2.56 -11.51 0.14
N GLU A 425 2.41 -10.31 -0.42
CA GLU A 425 3.42 -9.65 -1.25
C GLU A 425 4.73 -9.38 -0.50
N ILE A 426 4.61 -8.82 0.71
CA ILE A 426 5.71 -8.57 1.65
C ILE A 426 6.50 -9.87 1.93
N LEU A 427 5.79 -10.97 2.17
CA LEU A 427 6.39 -12.27 2.46
C LEU A 427 7.00 -12.92 1.21
N LEU A 428 6.40 -12.74 0.03
CA LEU A 428 7.00 -13.14 -1.24
C LEU A 428 8.30 -12.37 -1.50
N TYR A 429 8.30 -11.04 -1.34
CA TYR A 429 9.47 -10.19 -1.53
C TYR A 429 10.61 -10.57 -0.59
N LYS A 430 10.31 -10.93 0.68
CA LYS A 430 11.32 -11.46 1.60
C LYS A 430 12.07 -12.67 1.02
N THR A 431 11.38 -13.54 0.28
CA THR A 431 11.97 -14.76 -0.28
C THR A 431 12.63 -14.59 -1.65
N GLN A 432 12.15 -13.66 -2.49
CA GLN A 432 12.58 -13.53 -3.89
C GLN A 432 13.27 -12.20 -4.26
N GLY A 433 13.27 -11.22 -3.35
CA GLY A 433 13.55 -9.83 -3.65
C GLY A 433 12.44 -9.19 -4.49
N LYS A 434 12.80 -8.15 -5.26
CA LYS A 434 11.96 -7.42 -6.23
C LYS A 434 10.96 -8.35 -6.94
N LEU A 435 9.65 -8.06 -6.82
CA LEU A 435 8.61 -8.96 -7.34
C LEU A 435 8.48 -8.89 -8.87
N LEU A 436 8.66 -7.70 -9.44
CA LEU A 436 8.76 -7.47 -10.88
C LEU A 436 10.08 -7.98 -11.44
N LYS A 437 9.99 -9.08 -12.21
CA LYS A 437 11.10 -9.66 -12.96
C LYS A 437 10.66 -9.84 -14.41
N TYR A 438 11.61 -9.78 -15.33
CA TYR A 438 11.37 -9.86 -16.77
C TYR A 438 11.75 -11.24 -17.30
N SER A 439 10.97 -11.75 -18.24
CA SER A 439 11.11 -13.07 -18.86
C SER A 439 11.82 -13.03 -20.23
N ASP A 440 12.14 -11.83 -20.70
CA ASP A 440 12.56 -11.47 -22.07
C ASP A 440 11.64 -12.04 -23.20
N SER A 441 10.45 -12.53 -22.84
CA SER A 441 9.58 -13.29 -23.73
C SER A 441 8.55 -12.39 -24.40
N LYS A 442 8.65 -12.24 -25.72
CA LYS A 442 7.69 -11.42 -26.50
C LYS A 442 6.28 -12.00 -26.42
N SER A 443 5.37 -11.21 -25.88
CA SER A 443 3.94 -11.49 -25.68
C SER A 443 3.11 -11.23 -26.95
N TYR A 444 1.79 -11.08 -26.87
CA TYR A 444 0.96 -10.64 -28.01
C TYR A 444 1.10 -9.12 -28.20
N TRP A 445 1.19 -8.37 -27.10
CA TRP A 445 1.45 -6.94 -27.04
C TRP A 445 2.63 -6.54 -27.91
N ASP A 446 3.81 -7.12 -27.66
CA ASP A 446 5.06 -6.72 -28.34
C ASP A 446 4.98 -6.93 -29.86
N LYS A 447 4.42 -8.07 -30.29
CA LYS A 447 4.29 -8.46 -31.70
C LYS A 447 3.26 -7.61 -32.46
N PHE A 448 2.25 -7.11 -31.76
CA PHE A 448 1.25 -6.21 -32.33
C PHE A 448 1.90 -4.87 -32.76
N PHE A 449 2.72 -4.27 -31.90
CA PHE A 449 3.41 -3.00 -32.21
C PHE A 449 4.60 -3.13 -33.17
N GLU A 450 5.11 -4.33 -33.42
CA GLU A 450 6.09 -4.57 -34.50
C GLU A 450 5.50 -4.40 -35.91
N SER A 451 4.18 -4.47 -36.05
CA SER A 451 3.50 -4.60 -37.35
C SER A 451 2.27 -3.70 -37.57
N ASN A 452 1.78 -2.99 -36.55
CA ASN A 452 0.56 -2.17 -36.63
C ASN A 452 0.78 -0.73 -36.16
N SER A 453 0.20 0.23 -36.87
CA SER A 453 -0.09 1.59 -36.39
C SER A 453 -1.59 1.74 -36.15
N LEU A 454 -1.97 2.58 -35.19
CA LEU A 454 -3.11 2.23 -34.32
C LEU A 454 -4.49 2.83 -34.65
N PRO A 455 -5.57 2.17 -34.20
CA PRO A 455 -6.94 2.69 -34.20
C PRO A 455 -7.18 3.74 -33.09
N SER A 456 -8.40 4.25 -33.04
CA SER A 456 -8.87 5.40 -32.23
C SER A 456 -8.69 5.31 -30.70
N LYS A 457 -8.35 4.15 -30.11
CA LYS A 457 -8.18 3.95 -28.66
C LYS A 457 -6.74 4.10 -28.11
N ALA A 458 -5.76 4.43 -28.96
CA ALA A 458 -4.47 5.01 -28.54
C ALA A 458 -3.60 4.18 -27.56
N LEU A 459 -3.57 2.86 -27.71
CA LEU A 459 -2.80 1.95 -26.86
C LEU A 459 -1.29 2.28 -26.89
N PRO A 460 -0.56 2.41 -25.76
CA PRO A 460 0.89 2.69 -25.80
C PRO A 460 1.70 1.58 -26.50
N PRO A 461 2.92 1.88 -27.00
CA PRO A 461 3.70 3.09 -26.76
C PRO A 461 3.50 4.20 -27.80
N TRP A 462 3.39 5.45 -27.33
CA TRP A 462 3.03 6.60 -28.18
C TRP A 462 4.11 7.00 -29.21
N LYS A 463 5.34 6.50 -29.06
CA LYS A 463 6.39 6.65 -30.08
C LYS A 463 6.01 6.07 -31.45
N TYR A 464 5.01 5.19 -31.52
CA TYR A 464 4.44 4.67 -32.76
C TYR A 464 3.14 5.38 -33.21
N GLN A 465 2.74 6.49 -32.54
CA GLN A 465 1.43 7.15 -32.68
C GLN A 465 1.53 8.69 -32.84
N PRO A 466 2.23 9.21 -33.86
CA PRO A 466 2.47 10.65 -34.00
C PRO A 466 1.20 11.52 -34.09
N TYR A 467 0.07 10.98 -34.57
CA TYR A 467 -1.10 11.77 -35.00
C TYR A 467 -2.37 11.67 -34.12
N ILE A 468 -2.34 10.96 -33.00
CA ILE A 468 -3.55 10.81 -32.17
C ILE A 468 -3.87 12.09 -31.40
N THR A 469 -5.06 12.66 -31.64
CA THR A 469 -5.66 13.70 -30.80
C THR A 469 -6.03 13.08 -29.46
N ILE A 470 -5.41 13.54 -28.37
CA ILE A 470 -5.88 13.20 -27.03
C ILE A 470 -6.96 14.20 -26.66
N HIS A 471 -8.18 13.71 -26.48
CA HIS A 471 -9.32 14.51 -26.09
C HIS A 471 -9.25 14.77 -24.59
N LYS A 472 -8.55 15.86 -24.22
CA LYS A 472 -8.43 16.31 -22.82
C LYS A 472 -9.79 16.64 -22.18
N TYR A 473 -10.82 16.82 -23.01
CA TYR A 473 -12.23 16.86 -22.66
C TYR A 473 -13.04 16.16 -23.77
N ASP A 474 -13.73 15.07 -23.43
CA ASP A 474 -14.75 14.38 -24.24
C ASP A 474 -15.86 13.93 -23.25
N PRO A 475 -17.01 14.63 -23.22
CA PRO A 475 -17.94 14.62 -22.07
C PRO A 475 -18.81 13.37 -21.90
#